data_AF-A0A838VUL2-F1
#
_entry.id   AF-A0A838VUL2-F1
#
_cell.length_a   1.000
_cell.length_b   1.000
_cell.length_c   1.000
_cell.angle_alpha   90.00
_cell.angle_beta   90.00
_cell.angle_gamma   90.00
#
_symmetry.space_group_name_H-M   'P 1'
#
loop_
_entity.id
_entity.type
_entity.pdbx_description
1 polymer ?
#
loop_
_entity_poly.entity_id
_entity_poly.type
_entity_poly.pdbx_seq_one_letter_code
_entity_poly.pdbx_strand_id
1 'polypeptide(L)'
;MYSHQLLKPDGRPLTLYSRYPIDGEIVAPSPSNQPVQANPHLRWHPLRGEWVAYAAHRQARTFMPPPEYNPLAPTKDPQFPTEIPQGKYDIAVFDNRFPSMALTAHDPPDCIVPTMPANGVCEVVVFTQNSQLTLGVLELEHLDLLLQVWGDRTRILGANPQIQYVLPFENKGVEVGVTLHHPHGQIYAYPFIPPVPARMLEQQQAYYQEHQRGILADLIQQEIKDNQRIIYQDDHAIAFVPV
;
A
#
# COMPACT_ATOMS: atom_id res chain seq x y z
N MET A 1 -15.20 12.55 -4.18
CA MET A 1 -14.80 11.15 -4.44
C MET A 1 -16.01 10.24 -4.29
N TYR A 2 -16.38 9.50 -5.34
CA TYR A 2 -17.33 8.38 -5.26
C TYR A 2 -16.58 7.11 -4.91
N SER A 3 -17.23 6.20 -4.18
CA SER A 3 -16.67 4.89 -3.84
C SER A 3 -17.73 3.80 -3.92
N HIS A 4 -17.34 2.61 -4.34
CA HIS A 4 -18.21 1.44 -4.37
C HIS A 4 -17.46 0.22 -3.83
N GLN A 5 -18.00 -0.41 -2.79
CA GLN A 5 -17.43 -1.60 -2.18
C GLN A 5 -18.08 -2.85 -2.79
N LEU A 6 -17.24 -3.81 -3.13
CA LEU A 6 -17.59 -5.08 -3.74
C LEU A 6 -16.90 -6.21 -2.98
N LEU A 7 -17.48 -7.40 -3.07
CA LEU A 7 -16.88 -8.63 -2.57
C LEU A 7 -16.46 -9.49 -3.75
N LYS A 8 -15.19 -9.89 -3.80
CA LYS A 8 -14.67 -10.78 -4.83
C LYS A 8 -15.15 -12.23 -4.59
N PRO A 9 -15.21 -13.08 -5.63
CA PRO A 9 -15.57 -14.49 -5.49
C PRO A 9 -14.74 -15.29 -4.49
N ASP A 10 -13.49 -14.90 -4.22
CA ASP A 10 -12.62 -15.52 -3.21
C ASP A 10 -12.77 -14.92 -1.79
N GLY A 11 -13.74 -14.02 -1.60
CA GLY A 11 -14.04 -13.37 -0.32
C GLY A 11 -13.19 -12.14 -0.01
N ARG A 12 -12.24 -11.75 -0.86
CA ARG A 12 -11.46 -10.54 -0.65
C ARG A 12 -12.30 -9.28 -0.95
N PRO A 13 -12.19 -8.21 -0.15
CA PRO A 13 -12.83 -6.94 -0.45
C PRO A 13 -12.16 -6.26 -1.65
N LEU A 14 -12.97 -5.55 -2.44
CA LEU A 14 -12.55 -4.65 -3.52
C LEU A 14 -13.29 -3.33 -3.34
N THR A 15 -12.59 -2.21 -3.33
CA THR A 15 -13.19 -0.87 -3.35
C THR A 15 -12.79 -0.16 -4.63
N LEU A 16 -13.79 0.30 -5.38
CA LEU A 16 -13.62 1.14 -6.56
C LEU A 16 -13.78 2.60 -6.14
N TYR A 17 -12.93 3.47 -6.67
CA TYR A 17 -12.97 4.92 -6.43
C TYR A 17 -13.02 5.67 -7.76
N SER A 18 -13.76 6.77 -7.79
CA SER A 18 -13.88 7.59 -8.99
C SER A 18 -14.23 9.05 -8.73
N ARG A 19 -13.85 9.91 -9.70
CA ARG A 19 -14.27 11.30 -9.82
C ARG A 19 -15.73 11.45 -10.28
N TYR A 20 -16.30 10.41 -10.87
CA TYR A 20 -17.68 10.38 -11.38
C TYR A 20 -18.49 9.24 -10.74
N PRO A 21 -19.84 9.28 -10.83
CA PRO A 21 -20.67 8.20 -10.31
C PRO A 21 -20.27 6.83 -10.89
N ILE A 22 -20.15 5.84 -10.00
CA ILE A 22 -19.84 4.45 -10.35
C ILE A 22 -21.15 3.69 -10.55
N ASP A 23 -21.22 2.90 -11.62
CA ASP A 23 -22.36 2.01 -11.89
C ASP A 23 -22.48 0.92 -10.80
N GLY A 24 -23.70 0.71 -10.30
CA GLY A 24 -23.99 -0.32 -9.30
C GLY A 24 -24.01 -1.75 -9.83
N GLU A 25 -24.00 -1.94 -11.16
CA GLU A 25 -24.00 -3.26 -11.79
C GLU A 25 -22.59 -3.87 -11.95
N ILE A 26 -21.53 -3.20 -11.47
CA ILE A 26 -20.17 -3.72 -11.58
C ILE A 26 -19.98 -4.95 -10.69
N VAL A 27 -19.59 -6.07 -11.31
CA VAL A 27 -19.29 -7.32 -10.61
C VAL A 27 -17.79 -7.50 -10.46
N ALA A 28 -17.33 -7.75 -9.22
CA ALA A 28 -15.92 -7.99 -8.93
C ALA A 28 -15.46 -9.35 -9.48
N PRO A 29 -14.38 -9.41 -10.28
CA PRO A 29 -13.77 -10.66 -10.69
C PRO A 29 -12.76 -11.16 -9.66
N SER A 30 -12.41 -12.43 -9.76
CA SER A 30 -11.21 -12.97 -9.13
C SER A 30 -10.56 -14.03 -10.02
N PRO A 31 -9.22 -14.07 -10.12
CA PRO A 31 -8.52 -15.16 -10.82
C PRO A 31 -8.73 -16.55 -10.17
N SER A 32 -9.32 -16.60 -8.98
CA SER A 32 -9.64 -17.83 -8.24
C SER A 32 -10.91 -17.62 -7.43
N ASN A 33 -11.74 -18.66 -7.31
CA ASN A 33 -12.90 -18.65 -6.40
C ASN A 33 -12.56 -19.18 -5.00
N GLN A 34 -11.34 -19.69 -4.80
CA GLN A 34 -10.91 -20.20 -3.50
C GLN A 34 -10.28 -19.08 -2.67
N PRO A 35 -10.73 -18.90 -1.40
CA PRO A 35 -10.09 -18.00 -0.46
C PRO A 35 -8.62 -18.37 -0.25
N VAL A 36 -7.78 -17.35 -0.08
CA VAL A 36 -6.38 -17.57 0.27
C VAL A 36 -6.27 -17.80 1.77
N GLN A 37 -5.87 -19.01 2.17
CA GLN A 37 -5.57 -19.34 3.55
C GLN A 37 -4.13 -18.89 3.89
N ALA A 38 -3.98 -17.64 4.27
CA ALA A 38 -2.71 -17.09 4.75
C ALA A 38 -2.66 -17.12 6.28
N ASN A 39 -1.65 -17.79 6.85
CA ASN A 39 -1.33 -17.69 8.28
C ASN A 39 0.12 -17.19 8.50
N PRO A 40 0.41 -15.91 8.20
CA PRO A 40 1.73 -15.33 8.41
C PRO A 40 2.00 -15.03 9.90
N HIS A 41 3.27 -15.03 10.29
CA HIS A 41 3.71 -14.70 11.64
C HIS A 41 4.89 -13.73 11.62
N LEU A 42 5.11 -13.05 12.74
CA LEU A 42 6.26 -12.19 12.98
C LEU A 42 7.26 -12.91 13.87
N ARG A 43 8.55 -12.66 13.64
CA ARG A 43 9.63 -13.09 14.55
C ARG A 43 10.49 -11.88 14.93
N TRP A 44 10.87 -11.79 16.20
CA TRP A 44 11.73 -10.74 16.69
C TRP A 44 13.19 -10.96 16.24
N HIS A 45 13.82 -9.92 15.68
CA HIS A 45 15.23 -9.95 15.31
C HIS A 45 16.10 -9.33 16.43
N PRO A 46 16.82 -10.13 17.25
CA PRO A 46 17.43 -9.66 18.49
C PRO A 46 18.54 -8.62 18.30
N LEU A 47 19.26 -8.66 17.17
CA LEU A 47 20.35 -7.70 16.90
C LEU A 47 19.87 -6.37 16.32
N ARG A 48 18.65 -6.33 15.78
CA ARG A 48 18.09 -5.12 15.14
C ARG A 48 16.95 -4.50 15.94
N GLY A 49 16.37 -5.26 16.87
CA GLY A 49 15.26 -4.78 17.68
C GLY A 49 14.00 -4.55 16.85
N GLU A 50 13.70 -5.45 15.90
CA GLU A 50 12.58 -5.28 14.96
C GLU A 50 11.82 -6.57 14.69
N TRP A 51 10.56 -6.41 14.29
CA TRP A 51 9.70 -7.52 13.84
C TRP A 51 9.90 -7.81 12.36
N VAL A 52 10.15 -9.08 12.03
CA VAL A 52 10.29 -9.57 10.65
C VAL A 52 9.12 -10.45 10.29
N ALA A 53 8.46 -10.17 9.17
CA ALA A 53 7.32 -10.95 8.68
C ALA A 53 7.76 -12.22 7.93
N TYR A 54 7.14 -13.35 8.28
CA TYR A 54 7.31 -14.64 7.63
C TYR A 54 5.97 -15.09 7.06
N ALA A 55 5.92 -15.26 5.74
CA ALA A 55 4.70 -15.62 5.01
C ALA A 55 5.00 -16.79 4.05
N ALA A 56 5.07 -18.01 4.57
CA ALA A 56 5.49 -19.19 3.80
C ALA A 56 4.61 -19.51 2.60
N HIS A 57 3.29 -19.25 2.70
CA HIS A 57 2.33 -19.44 1.61
C HIS A 57 2.70 -18.65 0.32
N ARG A 58 3.52 -17.60 0.44
CA ARG A 58 4.00 -16.81 -0.71
C ARG A 58 4.93 -17.60 -1.64
N GLN A 59 5.47 -18.74 -1.21
CA GLN A 59 6.28 -19.62 -2.08
C GLN A 59 5.45 -20.21 -3.24
N ALA A 60 4.14 -20.38 -3.05
CA ALA A 60 3.22 -20.86 -4.10
C ALA A 60 2.78 -19.75 -5.07
N ARG A 61 3.34 -18.54 -4.97
CA ARG A 61 3.03 -17.45 -5.89
C ARG A 61 3.51 -17.85 -7.29
N THR A 62 2.59 -17.83 -8.26
CA THR A 62 2.93 -17.98 -9.67
C THR A 62 3.98 -16.92 -10.02
N PHE A 63 5.21 -17.35 -10.24
CA PHE A 63 6.31 -16.47 -10.54
C PHE A 63 6.18 -16.07 -12.01
N MET A 64 5.80 -14.80 -12.22
CA MET A 64 5.55 -14.19 -13.53
C MET A 64 4.39 -14.85 -14.30
N PRO A 65 3.19 -14.25 -14.35
CA PRO A 65 2.28 -14.59 -15.44
C PRO A 65 2.97 -14.35 -16.79
N PRO A 66 2.54 -15.02 -17.87
CA PRO A 66 3.04 -14.74 -19.21
C PRO A 66 3.02 -13.23 -19.49
N PRO A 67 4.00 -12.66 -20.22
CA PRO A 67 4.07 -11.21 -20.48
C PRO A 67 2.76 -10.63 -21.03
N GLU A 68 1.99 -11.42 -21.77
CA GLU A 68 0.66 -11.07 -22.28
C GLU A 68 -0.46 -10.98 -21.23
N TYR A 69 -0.29 -11.53 -20.02
CA TYR A 69 -1.32 -11.53 -18.98
C TYR A 69 -1.01 -10.50 -17.88
N ASN A 70 -1.80 -9.42 -17.88
CA ASN A 70 -1.75 -8.38 -16.87
C ASN A 70 -2.88 -8.59 -15.82
N PRO A 71 -2.56 -9.09 -14.61
CA PRO A 71 -3.58 -9.35 -13.58
C PRO A 71 -4.23 -8.09 -12.99
N LEU A 72 -3.68 -6.91 -13.28
CA LEU A 72 -4.19 -5.62 -12.80
C LEU A 72 -4.91 -4.83 -13.89
N ALA A 73 -4.94 -5.32 -15.13
CA ALA A 73 -5.77 -4.73 -16.18
C ALA A 73 -7.24 -5.10 -15.96
N PRO A 74 -8.20 -4.26 -16.40
CA PRO A 74 -9.60 -4.63 -16.40
C PRO A 74 -9.84 -5.96 -17.11
N THR A 75 -10.59 -6.86 -16.47
CA THR A 75 -10.93 -8.18 -17.00
C THR A 75 -11.60 -8.04 -18.36
N LYS A 76 -11.06 -8.62 -19.44
CA LYS A 76 -11.71 -8.57 -20.77
C LYS A 76 -12.58 -9.79 -21.04
N ASP A 77 -12.06 -10.96 -20.69
CA ASP A 77 -12.73 -12.24 -20.84
C ASP A 77 -13.09 -12.81 -19.45
N PRO A 78 -14.37 -13.00 -19.12
CA PRO A 78 -14.78 -13.61 -17.86
C PRO A 78 -14.27 -15.04 -17.64
N GLN A 79 -13.85 -15.76 -18.70
CA GLN A 79 -13.21 -17.08 -18.58
C GLN A 79 -11.77 -16.97 -18.07
N PHE A 80 -11.13 -15.81 -18.20
CA PHE A 80 -9.78 -15.52 -17.72
C PHE A 80 -9.80 -14.26 -16.83
N PRO A 81 -10.48 -14.32 -15.67
CA PRO A 81 -10.67 -13.16 -14.82
C PRO A 81 -9.34 -12.65 -14.27
N THR A 82 -9.23 -11.32 -14.18
CA THR A 82 -8.11 -10.63 -13.51
C THR A 82 -8.53 -10.21 -12.10
N GLU A 83 -7.72 -9.42 -11.41
CA GLU A 83 -8.11 -8.83 -10.13
C GLU A 83 -9.16 -7.71 -10.25
N ILE A 84 -9.34 -7.16 -11.46
CA ILE A 84 -9.98 -5.85 -11.67
C ILE A 84 -11.21 -5.96 -12.60
N PRO A 85 -12.38 -5.39 -12.22
CA PRO A 85 -13.62 -5.48 -13.00
C PRO A 85 -13.60 -4.62 -14.26
N GLN A 86 -14.47 -4.92 -15.22
CA GLN A 86 -14.85 -3.94 -16.24
C GLN A 86 -15.72 -2.85 -15.63
N GLY A 87 -15.71 -1.66 -16.24
CA GLY A 87 -16.62 -0.59 -15.87
C GLY A 87 -15.92 0.75 -15.79
N LYS A 88 -16.72 1.78 -15.49
CA LYS A 88 -16.26 3.15 -15.39
C LYS A 88 -15.91 3.47 -13.93
N TYR A 89 -14.62 3.52 -13.62
CA TYR A 89 -14.05 4.01 -12.35
C TYR A 89 -12.59 4.40 -12.58
N ASP A 90 -11.95 5.09 -11.64
CA ASP A 90 -10.59 5.62 -11.82
C ASP A 90 -9.52 4.75 -11.12
N ILE A 91 -9.79 4.31 -9.89
CA ILE A 91 -8.84 3.59 -9.02
C ILE A 91 -9.52 2.37 -8.40
N ALA A 92 -8.78 1.29 -8.23
CA ALA A 92 -9.24 0.09 -7.54
C ALA A 92 -8.29 -0.29 -6.40
N VAL A 93 -8.85 -0.62 -5.23
CA VAL A 93 -8.12 -1.07 -4.05
C VAL A 93 -8.65 -2.42 -3.61
N PHE A 94 -7.78 -3.41 -3.44
CA PHE A 94 -8.20 -4.74 -3.00
C PHE A 94 -7.11 -5.42 -2.16
N ASP A 95 -7.52 -6.38 -1.33
CA ASP A 95 -6.59 -7.16 -0.52
C ASP A 95 -5.63 -7.96 -1.41
N ASN A 96 -4.34 -7.92 -1.09
CA ASN A 96 -3.32 -8.65 -1.81
C ASN A 96 -3.56 -10.16 -1.71
N ARG A 97 -3.51 -10.87 -2.84
CA ARG A 97 -3.70 -12.33 -2.89
C ARG A 97 -2.61 -13.12 -2.16
N PHE A 98 -1.42 -12.54 -1.98
CA PHE A 98 -0.28 -13.18 -1.30
C PHE A 98 0.23 -12.28 -0.16
N PRO A 99 -0.61 -11.98 0.84
CA PRO A 99 -0.31 -10.92 1.79
C PRO A 99 0.81 -11.33 2.75
N SER A 100 1.68 -10.40 3.13
CA SER A 100 2.71 -10.67 4.15
C SER A 100 2.15 -10.66 5.58
N MET A 101 0.92 -10.16 5.75
CA MET A 101 0.22 -10.02 7.03
C MET A 101 -1.28 -10.28 6.81
N ALA A 102 -1.96 -10.87 7.77
CA ALA A 102 -3.39 -11.14 7.69
C ALA A 102 -4.03 -10.97 9.07
N LEU A 103 -5.17 -10.27 9.15
CA LEU A 103 -5.89 -10.07 10.42
C LEU A 103 -6.31 -11.40 11.07
N THR A 104 -6.57 -12.43 10.27
CA THR A 104 -6.94 -13.77 10.73
C THR A 104 -5.76 -14.63 11.15
N ALA A 105 -4.52 -14.12 11.10
CA ALA A 105 -3.36 -14.88 11.54
C ALA A 105 -3.47 -15.28 13.01
N HIS A 106 -3.06 -16.50 13.33
CA HIS A 106 -3.17 -17.12 14.65
C HIS A 106 -2.05 -18.14 14.88
N ASP A 107 -1.87 -18.59 16.12
CA ASP A 107 -1.00 -19.73 16.47
C ASP A 107 0.39 -19.68 15.82
N PRO A 108 1.19 -18.63 16.10
CA PRO A 108 2.53 -18.52 15.55
C PRO A 108 3.40 -19.68 16.06
N PRO A 109 4.42 -20.11 15.31
CA PRO A 109 5.29 -21.20 15.75
C PRO A 109 6.10 -20.79 16.98
N ASP A 110 6.34 -21.75 17.87
CA ASP A 110 7.31 -21.63 18.95
C ASP A 110 8.73 -21.55 18.36
N CYS A 111 9.48 -20.53 18.76
CA CYS A 111 10.85 -20.30 18.30
C CYS A 111 11.74 -19.87 19.47
N ILE A 112 13.06 -19.88 19.27
CA ILE A 112 14.05 -19.38 20.23
C ILE A 112 14.01 -17.85 20.44
N VAL A 113 13.15 -17.14 19.71
CA VAL A 113 12.90 -15.70 19.81
C VAL A 113 11.41 -15.45 19.93
N PRO A 114 10.98 -14.30 20.49
CA PRO A 114 9.57 -13.92 20.51
C PRO A 114 8.93 -14.02 19.12
N THR A 115 7.75 -14.62 19.06
CA THR A 115 6.91 -14.72 17.87
C THR A 115 5.50 -14.24 18.18
N MET A 116 4.80 -13.72 17.17
CA MET A 116 3.39 -13.34 17.29
C MET A 116 2.68 -13.52 15.93
N PRO A 117 1.34 -13.64 15.89
CA PRO A 117 0.62 -13.57 14.62
C PRO A 117 0.88 -12.25 13.90
N ALA A 118 0.96 -12.29 12.56
CA ALA A 118 1.13 -11.08 11.76
C ALA A 118 -0.24 -10.44 11.43
N ASN A 119 -0.94 -9.93 12.46
CA ASN A 119 -2.28 -9.34 12.33
C ASN A 119 -2.26 -7.96 11.66
N GLY A 120 -1.95 -7.92 10.37
CA GLY A 120 -1.96 -6.72 9.55
C GLY A 120 -2.81 -6.89 8.29
N VAL A 121 -2.82 -5.85 7.46
CA VAL A 121 -3.50 -5.84 6.15
C VAL A 121 -2.49 -5.46 5.07
N CYS A 122 -2.61 -6.09 3.90
CA CYS A 122 -1.82 -5.75 2.72
C CYS A 122 -2.77 -5.52 1.56
N GLU A 123 -2.91 -4.28 1.10
CA GLU A 123 -3.72 -3.92 -0.07
C GLU A 123 -2.85 -3.63 -1.30
N VAL A 124 -3.44 -3.80 -2.47
CA VAL A 124 -2.93 -3.31 -3.75
C VAL A 124 -3.80 -2.13 -4.20
N VAL A 125 -3.18 -1.06 -4.65
CA VAL A 125 -3.86 0.14 -5.18
C VAL A 125 -3.50 0.26 -6.66
N VAL A 126 -4.45 -0.02 -7.54
CA VAL A 126 -4.26 0.15 -8.99
C VAL A 126 -4.56 1.60 -9.34
N PHE A 127 -3.54 2.34 -9.77
CA PHE A 127 -3.62 3.79 -9.91
C PHE A 127 -4.48 4.22 -11.10
N THR A 128 -4.57 3.42 -12.15
CA THR A 128 -5.34 3.74 -13.35
C THR A 128 -5.70 2.45 -14.07
N GLN A 129 -6.77 2.44 -14.87
CA GLN A 129 -7.06 1.29 -15.74
C GLN A 129 -6.11 1.20 -16.95
N ASN A 130 -5.40 2.29 -17.29
CA ASN A 130 -4.48 2.35 -18.43
C ASN A 130 -3.07 1.88 -18.02
N SER A 131 -2.72 0.66 -18.42
CA SER A 131 -1.43 0.04 -18.09
C SER A 131 -0.21 0.70 -18.75
N GLN A 132 -0.39 1.63 -19.68
CA GLN A 132 0.70 2.31 -20.39
C GLN A 132 1.14 3.63 -19.72
N LEU A 133 0.39 4.10 -18.74
CA LEU A 133 0.73 5.33 -18.01
C LEU A 133 1.73 5.02 -16.88
N THR A 134 2.18 6.07 -16.19
CA THR A 134 2.91 5.96 -14.93
C THR A 134 2.39 7.04 -13.98
N LEU A 135 2.67 6.92 -12.68
CA LEU A 135 2.21 7.90 -11.68
C LEU A 135 2.55 9.35 -12.08
N GLY A 136 3.77 9.59 -12.58
CA GLY A 136 4.26 10.93 -12.94
C GLY A 136 3.67 11.54 -14.22
N VAL A 137 2.83 10.82 -14.96
CA VAL A 137 2.14 11.33 -16.16
C VAL A 137 0.61 11.31 -16.02
N LEU A 138 0.09 11.01 -14.82
CA LEU A 138 -1.34 11.12 -14.56
C LEU A 138 -1.75 12.59 -14.45
N GLU A 139 -2.98 12.89 -14.90
CA GLU A 139 -3.58 14.22 -14.76
C GLU A 139 -3.69 14.62 -13.27
N LEU A 140 -3.56 15.92 -12.99
CA LEU A 140 -3.56 16.44 -11.61
C LEU A 140 -4.83 16.07 -10.83
N GLU A 141 -6.00 16.13 -11.47
CA GLU A 141 -7.27 15.71 -10.84
C GLU A 141 -7.29 14.22 -10.46
N HIS A 142 -6.56 13.39 -11.22
CA HIS A 142 -6.45 11.97 -10.96
C HIS A 142 -5.47 11.70 -9.81
N LEU A 143 -4.37 12.47 -9.73
CA LEU A 143 -3.45 12.43 -8.59
C LEU A 143 -4.13 12.91 -7.29
N ASP A 144 -4.95 13.96 -7.37
CA ASP A 144 -5.77 14.41 -6.25
C ASP A 144 -6.71 13.30 -5.75
N LEU A 145 -7.38 12.59 -6.67
CA LEU A 145 -8.17 11.40 -6.31
C LEU A 145 -7.30 10.33 -5.62
N LEU A 146 -6.10 10.04 -6.13
CA LEU A 146 -5.22 9.03 -5.53
C LEU A 146 -4.79 9.40 -4.11
N LEU A 147 -4.47 10.68 -3.85
CA LEU A 147 -4.17 11.18 -2.51
C LEU A 147 -5.40 11.04 -1.57
N GLN A 148 -6.59 11.36 -2.05
CA GLN A 148 -7.85 11.13 -1.31
C GLN A 148 -8.05 9.65 -1.00
N VAL A 149 -7.77 8.74 -1.95
CA VAL A 149 -7.84 7.29 -1.75
C VAL A 149 -6.87 6.84 -0.67
N TRP A 150 -5.61 7.28 -0.68
CA TRP A 150 -4.66 6.94 0.37
C TRP A 150 -5.10 7.46 1.74
N GLY A 151 -5.67 8.67 1.82
CA GLY A 151 -6.26 9.20 3.05
C GLY A 151 -7.44 8.37 3.56
N ASP A 152 -8.35 8.00 2.66
CA ASP A 152 -9.52 7.16 2.95
C ASP A 152 -9.13 5.78 3.47
N ARG A 153 -8.24 5.08 2.75
CA ARG A 153 -7.72 3.77 3.15
C ARG A 153 -6.97 3.84 4.46
N THR A 154 -6.13 4.85 4.66
CA THR A 154 -5.40 5.07 5.93
C THR A 154 -6.36 5.20 7.10
N ARG A 155 -7.42 5.99 6.96
CA ARG A 155 -8.45 6.17 7.98
C ARG A 155 -9.22 4.87 8.27
N ILE A 156 -9.61 4.12 7.24
CA ILE A 156 -10.36 2.86 7.39
C ILE A 156 -9.49 1.80 8.08
N LEU A 157 -8.27 1.58 7.60
CA LEU A 157 -7.36 0.57 8.14
C LEU A 157 -6.89 0.93 9.55
N GLY A 158 -6.61 2.22 9.80
CA GLY A 158 -6.20 2.72 11.11
C GLY A 158 -7.30 2.71 12.18
N ALA A 159 -8.57 2.52 11.80
CA ALA A 159 -9.66 2.35 12.75
C ALA A 159 -9.68 0.94 13.40
N ASN A 160 -8.93 -0.02 12.85
CA ASN A 160 -8.80 -1.34 13.45
C ASN A 160 -7.83 -1.29 14.64
N PRO A 161 -8.23 -1.71 15.86
CA PRO A 161 -7.39 -1.64 17.06
C PRO A 161 -6.14 -2.53 17.01
N GLN A 162 -6.08 -3.50 16.09
CA GLN A 162 -4.88 -4.32 15.88
C GLN A 162 -3.82 -3.59 15.04
N ILE A 163 -4.14 -2.47 14.40
CA ILE A 163 -3.23 -1.72 13.52
C ILE A 163 -2.62 -0.54 14.28
N GLN A 164 -1.30 -0.41 14.20
CA GLN A 164 -0.55 0.70 14.79
C GLN A 164 0.04 1.67 13.76
N TYR A 165 0.22 1.23 12.51
CA TYR A 165 0.82 2.06 11.46
C TYR A 165 0.29 1.67 10.08
N VAL A 166 0.00 2.64 9.23
CA VAL A 166 -0.43 2.41 7.84
C VAL A 166 0.55 3.09 6.90
N LEU A 167 1.08 2.34 5.94
CA LEU A 167 2.07 2.79 4.96
C LEU A 167 1.54 2.58 3.55
N PRO A 168 1.05 3.63 2.87
CA PRO A 168 0.95 3.68 1.42
C PRO A 168 2.35 3.81 0.80
N PHE A 169 2.66 3.01 -0.23
CA PHE A 169 3.93 3.09 -0.95
C PHE A 169 3.81 2.59 -2.40
N GLU A 170 4.76 2.96 -3.25
CA GLU A 170 4.92 2.45 -4.61
C GLU A 170 6.32 1.84 -4.74
N ASN A 171 6.40 0.64 -5.33
CA ASN A 171 7.65 0.12 -5.88
C ASN A 171 7.57 0.31 -7.40
N LYS A 172 8.56 0.99 -8.01
CA LYS A 172 8.58 1.28 -9.45
C LYS A 172 9.90 0.89 -10.09
N GLY A 173 9.83 0.03 -11.10
CA GLY A 173 10.97 -0.40 -11.93
C GLY A 173 11.36 -1.86 -11.73
N VAL A 174 11.78 -2.51 -12.82
CA VAL A 174 12.24 -3.92 -12.80
C VAL A 174 13.45 -4.08 -11.88
N GLU A 175 14.31 -3.07 -11.85
CA GLU A 175 15.53 -3.03 -11.04
C GLU A 175 15.25 -3.06 -9.52
N VAL A 176 14.06 -2.65 -9.08
CA VAL A 176 13.62 -2.73 -7.68
C VAL A 176 12.65 -3.89 -7.42
N GLY A 177 12.61 -4.89 -8.32
CA GLY A 177 11.85 -6.12 -8.15
C GLY A 177 10.37 -6.05 -8.52
N VAL A 178 9.96 -5.02 -9.28
CA VAL A 178 8.58 -4.92 -9.80
C VAL A 178 8.38 -5.92 -10.93
N THR A 179 7.51 -6.90 -10.70
CA THR A 179 7.15 -7.94 -11.68
C THR A 179 5.87 -7.64 -12.44
N LEU A 180 5.13 -6.58 -12.05
CA LEU A 180 3.89 -6.14 -12.69
C LEU A 180 4.04 -4.70 -13.16
N HIS A 181 4.06 -4.49 -14.48
CA HIS A 181 4.29 -3.18 -15.09
C HIS A 181 3.09 -2.22 -14.99
N HIS A 182 1.90 -2.74 -14.65
CA HIS A 182 0.71 -1.92 -14.49
C HIS A 182 0.93 -0.90 -13.36
N PRO A 183 0.56 0.40 -13.51
CA PRO A 183 0.72 1.39 -12.45
C PRO A 183 -0.03 1.03 -11.18
N HIS A 184 0.70 0.69 -10.12
CA HIS A 184 0.10 0.32 -8.85
C HIS A 184 1.02 0.65 -7.68
N GLY A 185 0.40 0.89 -6.54
CA GLY A 185 1.03 0.95 -5.24
C GLY A 185 0.50 -0.15 -4.34
N GLN A 186 0.89 -0.08 -3.08
CA GLN A 186 0.46 -0.98 -2.03
C GLN A 186 0.18 -0.18 -0.76
N ILE A 187 -0.65 -0.72 0.11
CA ILE A 187 -0.85 -0.19 1.46
C ILE A 187 -0.62 -1.32 2.45
N TYR A 188 0.37 -1.18 3.33
CA TYR A 188 0.61 -2.12 4.41
C TYR A 188 0.18 -1.50 5.73
N ALA A 189 -0.79 -2.12 6.39
CA ALA A 189 -1.21 -1.79 7.75
C ALA A 189 -0.58 -2.80 8.71
N TYR A 190 0.27 -2.30 9.61
CA TYR A 190 1.11 -3.09 10.49
C TYR A 190 0.54 -3.14 11.91
N PRO A 191 0.67 -4.28 12.62
CA PRO A 191 0.33 -4.38 14.03
C PRO A 191 1.38 -3.79 14.98
N PHE A 192 2.42 -3.16 14.43
CA PHE A 192 3.50 -2.49 15.14
C PHE A 192 3.95 -1.27 14.32
N ILE A 193 4.64 -0.31 14.94
CA ILE A 193 5.28 0.79 14.21
C ILE A 193 6.59 0.26 13.59
N PRO A 194 6.76 0.32 12.25
CA PRO A 194 7.99 -0.15 11.61
C PRO A 194 9.24 0.61 12.09
N PRO A 195 10.46 0.02 11.97
CA PRO A 195 11.66 0.59 12.58
C PRO A 195 12.02 2.01 12.13
N VAL A 196 11.89 2.30 10.82
CA VAL A 196 12.19 3.62 10.26
C VAL A 196 11.26 4.70 10.83
N PRO A 197 9.91 4.60 10.73
CA PRO A 197 9.03 5.59 11.33
C PRO A 197 9.11 5.63 12.86
N ALA A 198 9.39 4.52 13.55
CA ALA A 198 9.64 4.53 15.00
C ALA A 198 10.86 5.39 15.35
N ARG A 199 11.98 5.19 14.65
CA ARG A 199 13.19 6.00 14.82
C ARG A 199 12.97 7.48 14.48
N MET A 200 12.23 7.76 13.41
CA MET A 200 11.87 9.13 13.04
C MET A 200 11.01 9.80 14.13
N LEU A 201 10.09 9.07 14.75
CA LEU A 201 9.27 9.57 15.85
C LEU A 201 10.12 9.88 17.10
N GLU A 202 11.05 9.00 17.47
CA GLU A 202 11.99 9.24 18.58
C GLU A 202 12.81 10.53 18.37
N GLN A 203 13.34 10.72 17.15
CA GLN A 203 14.11 11.93 16.83
C GLN A 203 13.25 13.19 16.85
N GLN A 204 12.03 13.11 16.34
CA GLN A 204 11.09 14.23 16.42
C GLN A 204 10.73 14.57 17.87
N GLN A 205 10.51 13.57 18.73
CA GLN A 205 10.18 13.79 20.13
C GLN A 205 11.34 14.41 20.91
N ALA A 206 12.56 13.90 20.74
CA ALA A 206 13.75 14.47 21.37
C ALA A 206 13.98 15.93 20.95
N TYR A 207 13.90 16.20 19.63
CA TYR A 207 14.05 17.55 19.10
C TYR A 207 12.97 18.50 19.62
N TYR A 208 11.72 18.04 19.67
CA TYR A 208 10.61 18.85 20.19
C TYR A 208 10.77 19.17 21.68
N GLN A 209 11.26 18.24 22.49
CA GLN A 209 11.51 18.48 23.92
C GLN A 209 12.53 19.60 24.15
N GLU A 210 13.58 19.65 23.31
CA GLU A 210 14.64 20.66 23.41
C GLU A 210 14.25 22.01 22.80
N HIS A 211 13.60 22.01 21.63
CA HIS A 211 13.39 23.22 20.83
C HIS A 211 11.95 23.73 20.79
N GLN A 212 10.98 22.95 21.29
CA GLN A 212 9.53 23.26 21.25
C GLN A 212 8.99 23.53 19.83
N ARG A 213 9.60 22.89 18.82
CA ARG A 213 9.24 22.96 17.41
C ARG A 213 9.65 21.67 16.68
N GLY A 214 9.11 21.43 15.49
CA GLY A 214 9.34 20.18 14.74
C GLY A 214 10.63 20.20 13.91
N ILE A 215 11.44 19.14 14.02
CA ILE A 215 12.73 19.03 13.29
C ILE A 215 12.57 19.16 11.77
N LEU A 216 11.49 18.60 11.19
CA LEU A 216 11.24 18.69 9.76
C LEU A 216 10.93 20.13 9.32
N ALA A 217 10.15 20.86 10.11
CA ALA A 217 9.82 22.25 9.80
C ALA A 217 11.08 23.13 9.83
N ASP A 218 11.95 22.93 10.82
CA ASP A 218 13.22 23.63 10.88
C ASP A 218 14.17 23.25 9.74
N LEU A 219 14.24 21.96 9.38
CA LEU A 219 15.03 21.50 8.24
C LEU A 219 14.55 22.17 6.95
N ILE A 220 13.24 22.24 6.73
CA ILE A 220 12.65 22.93 5.57
C ILE A 220 13.06 24.42 5.55
N GLN A 221 13.00 25.12 6.69
CA GLN A 221 13.41 26.53 6.74
C GLN A 221 14.91 26.72 6.49
N GLN A 222 15.75 25.78 6.94
CA GLN A 222 17.18 25.79 6.66
C GLN A 222 17.46 25.54 5.17
N GLU A 223 16.76 24.59 4.54
CA GLU A 223 16.84 24.33 3.11
C GLU A 223 16.38 25.53 2.27
N ILE A 224 15.30 26.21 2.67
CA ILE A 224 14.83 27.46 2.05
C ILE A 224 15.89 28.56 2.15
N LYS A 225 16.53 28.70 3.31
CA LYS A 225 17.57 29.71 3.53
C LYS A 225 18.85 29.42 2.73
N ASP A 226 19.24 28.15 2.61
CA ASP A 226 20.43 27.74 1.85
C ASP A 226 20.18 27.76 0.33
N ASN A 227 18.97 27.38 -0.11
CA ASN A 227 18.51 27.46 -1.51
C ASN A 227 19.39 26.72 -2.53
N GLN A 228 20.12 25.68 -2.12
CA GLN A 228 21.01 24.91 -3.01
C GLN A 228 20.39 23.61 -3.54
N ARG A 229 19.46 23.02 -2.79
CA ARG A 229 18.94 21.67 -3.05
C ARG A 229 17.45 21.65 -3.41
N ILE A 230 16.83 22.82 -3.57
CA ILE A 230 15.40 22.95 -3.90
C ILE A 230 15.17 22.57 -5.36
N ILE A 231 14.22 21.65 -5.57
CA ILE A 231 13.74 21.20 -6.88
C ILE A 231 12.41 21.90 -7.20
N TYR A 232 11.53 22.03 -6.19
CA TYR A 232 10.20 22.62 -6.32
C TYR A 232 9.80 23.33 -5.02
N GLN A 233 9.08 24.45 -5.14
CA GLN A 233 8.48 25.15 -4.01
C GLN A 233 7.25 25.94 -4.48
N ASP A 234 6.15 25.82 -3.74
CA ASP A 234 4.98 26.71 -3.81
C ASP A 234 4.45 27.03 -2.40
N ASP A 235 3.24 27.56 -2.30
CA ASP A 235 2.60 27.96 -1.03
C ASP A 235 2.21 26.77 -0.12
N HIS A 236 2.23 25.53 -0.64
CA HIS A 236 1.70 24.34 0.03
C HIS A 236 2.72 23.20 0.15
N ALA A 237 3.73 23.14 -0.72
CA ALA A 237 4.68 22.04 -0.81
C ALA A 237 6.08 22.52 -1.19
N ILE A 238 7.06 21.73 -0.75
CA ILE A 238 8.46 21.88 -1.12
C ILE A 238 9.05 20.50 -1.42
N ALA A 239 9.87 20.41 -2.47
CA ALA A 239 10.66 19.23 -2.78
C ALA A 239 12.13 19.62 -2.94
N PHE A 240 13.02 18.90 -2.27
CA PHE A 240 14.45 19.15 -2.26
C PHE A 240 15.23 17.84 -2.15
N VAL A 241 16.50 17.86 -2.56
CA VAL A 241 17.44 16.76 -2.30
C VAL A 241 17.89 16.85 -0.85
N PRO A 242 17.64 15.85 0.02
CA PRO A 242 18.07 15.92 1.42
C PRO A 242 19.60 15.94 1.53
N VAL A 243 20.11 16.59 2.59
CA VAL A 243 21.54 16.62 2.97
C VAL A 243 22.14 15.25 3.24
#